data_AF-A0A645BLX5-F1
#
_entry.id   AF-A0A645BLX5-F1
#
_cell.length_a   1.000
_cell.length_b   1.000
_cell.length_c   1.000
_cell.angle_alpha   90.00
_cell.angle_beta   90.00
_cell.angle_gamma   90.00
#
_symmetry.space_group_name_H-M   'P 1'
#
loop_
_entity.id
_entity.type
_entity.pdbx_description
1 polymer ?
#
loop_
_entity_poly.entity_id
_entity_poly.type
_entity_poly.pdbx_seq_one_letter_code
_entity_poly.pdbx_strand_id
1 'polypeptide(L)'
;MAQLLLPVVAQNYNQSMLVTRQLFLEGYSLTEIMAGRHLKKGTITDHLVEWALFLDDFPFDQLISKETNQLLASQTAPVQTWRYQELNETGTLDYGEFRFYQIRALKGGQKDELIS
;
A
#
# COMPACT_ATOMS: atom_id res chain seq x y z
N MET A 1 -2.02 21.01 24.28
CA MET A 1 -0.64 20.52 24.08
C MET A 1 -0.50 19.57 22.87
N ALA A 2 -1.49 18.75 22.48
CA ALA A 2 -1.34 17.78 21.38
C ALA A 2 -1.33 18.36 19.95
N GLN A 3 -1.83 19.58 19.73
CA GLN A 3 -2.06 20.13 18.38
C GLN A 3 -0.76 20.57 17.66
N LEU A 4 0.33 20.85 18.38
CA LEU A 4 1.57 21.37 17.79
C LEU A 4 2.46 20.27 17.17
N LEU A 5 2.26 19.00 17.56
CA LEU A 5 3.13 17.89 17.16
C LEU A 5 2.72 17.26 15.82
N LEU A 6 1.45 17.42 15.41
CA LEU A 6 0.90 16.74 14.24
C LEU A 6 1.68 17.00 12.95
N PRO A 7 2.09 18.24 12.60
CA PRO A 7 2.82 18.48 11.35
C PRO A 7 4.20 17.84 11.33
N VAL A 8 4.92 17.90 12.46
CA VAL A 8 6.27 17.34 12.58
C VAL A 8 6.23 15.81 12.51
N VAL A 9 5.24 15.21 13.17
CA VAL A 9 5.01 13.76 13.13
C VAL A 9 4.67 13.30 11.71
N ALA A 10 3.75 13.99 11.02
CA ALA A 10 3.39 13.68 9.64
C ALA A 10 4.57 13.85 8.67
N GLN A 11 5.38 14.92 8.84
CA GLN A 11 6.60 15.13 8.06
C GLN A 11 7.59 13.98 8.27
N ASN A 12 7.82 13.55 9.52
CA ASN A 12 8.70 12.44 9.84
C ASN A 12 8.20 11.10 9.26
N TYR A 13 6.89 10.85 9.28
CA TYR A 13 6.31 9.65 8.65
C TYR A 13 6.56 9.63 7.13
N ASN A 14 6.33 10.76 6.45
CA ASN A 14 6.61 10.87 5.02
C ASN A 14 8.10 10.63 4.72
N GLN A 15 9.02 11.19 5.51
CA GLN A 15 10.45 10.91 5.37
C GLN A 15 10.78 9.41 5.57
N SER A 16 10.14 8.75 6.54
CA SER A 16 10.33 7.32 6.80
C SER A 16 9.82 6.43 5.64
N MET A 17 8.73 6.85 4.99
CA MET A 17 8.24 6.22 3.76
C MET A 17 9.26 6.35 2.63
N LEU A 18 9.81 7.56 2.41
CA LEU A 18 10.81 7.82 1.36
C LEU A 18 12.06 6.93 1.52
N VAL A 19 12.49 6.66 2.76
CA VAL A 19 13.60 5.72 3.01
C VAL A 19 13.24 4.28 2.63
N THR A 20 12.02 3.82 2.92
CA THR A 20 11.55 2.47 2.46
C THR A 20 11.59 2.39 0.95
N ARG A 21 11.04 3.42 0.28
CA ARG A 21 11.00 3.52 -1.18
C ARG A 21 12.41 3.48 -1.77
N GLN A 22 13.33 4.27 -1.23
CA GLN A 22 14.70 4.35 -1.73
C GLN A 22 15.38 2.97 -1.69
N LEU A 23 15.34 2.28 -0.55
CA LEU A 23 15.95 0.94 -0.42
C LEU A 23 15.27 -0.08 -1.35
N PHE A 24 13.95 -0.01 -1.50
CA PHE A 24 13.25 -0.90 -2.44
C PHE A 24 13.73 -0.68 -3.89
N LEU A 25 13.86 0.58 -4.30
CA LEU A 25 14.33 0.94 -5.65
C LEU A 25 15.81 0.60 -5.87
N GLU A 26 16.61 0.51 -4.80
CA GLU A 26 17.99 -0.01 -4.83
C GLU A 26 18.06 -1.54 -4.95
N GLY A 27 16.92 -2.24 -4.92
CA GLY A 27 16.82 -3.69 -5.11
C GLY A 27 16.81 -4.51 -3.82
N TYR A 28 16.76 -3.88 -2.64
CA TYR A 28 16.58 -4.60 -1.39
C TYR A 28 15.16 -5.21 -1.30
N SER A 29 15.07 -6.45 -0.85
CA SER A 29 13.79 -7.09 -0.55
C SER A 29 13.12 -6.45 0.68
N LEU A 30 11.80 -6.58 0.80
CA LEU A 30 11.07 -6.08 1.98
C LEU A 30 11.58 -6.69 3.29
N THR A 31 12.01 -7.95 3.28
CA THR A 31 12.60 -8.62 4.46
C THR A 31 13.93 -8.01 4.84
N GLU A 32 14.80 -7.70 3.88
CA GLU A 32 16.08 -7.01 4.13
C GLU A 32 15.84 -5.59 4.64
N ILE A 33 14.87 -4.87 4.09
CA ILE A 33 14.51 -3.52 4.55
C ILE A 33 13.99 -3.56 5.99
N MET A 34 13.10 -4.51 6.31
CA MET A 34 12.61 -4.71 7.69
C MET A 34 13.76 -4.96 8.66
N ALA A 35 14.68 -5.86 8.30
CA ALA A 35 15.82 -6.21 9.14
C ALA A 35 16.80 -5.04 9.31
N GLY A 36 17.21 -4.41 8.21
CA GLY A 36 18.18 -3.31 8.19
C GLY A 36 17.66 -2.03 8.86
N ARG A 37 16.34 -1.80 8.85
CA ARG A 37 15.71 -0.65 9.51
C ARG A 37 15.14 -0.96 10.90
N HIS A 38 15.18 -2.23 11.34
CA HIS A 38 14.55 -2.70 12.57
C HIS A 38 13.04 -2.37 12.66
N LEU A 39 12.32 -2.51 11.55
CA LEU A 39 10.90 -2.20 11.44
C LEU A 39 10.05 -3.46 11.39
N LYS A 40 8.87 -3.39 12.00
CA LYS A 40 7.87 -4.46 11.92
C LYS A 40 7.18 -4.44 10.55
N LYS A 41 6.65 -5.60 10.13
CA LYS A 41 5.91 -5.73 8.86
C LYS A 41 4.83 -4.67 8.72
N GLY A 42 4.00 -4.47 9.75
CA GLY A 42 2.94 -3.46 9.74
C GLY A 42 3.43 -2.05 9.42
N THR A 43 4.56 -1.63 9.99
CA THR A 43 5.16 -0.31 9.72
C THR A 43 5.64 -0.19 8.28
N ILE A 44 6.25 -1.24 7.72
CA ILE A 44 6.62 -1.25 6.29
C ILE A 44 5.37 -1.22 5.41
N THR A 45 4.32 -1.95 5.76
CA THR A 45 3.04 -1.90 5.04
C THR A 45 2.46 -0.49 5.04
N ASP A 46 2.49 0.23 6.17
CA ASP A 46 2.04 1.62 6.25
C ASP A 46 2.84 2.52 5.29
N HIS A 47 4.18 2.41 5.28
CA HIS A 47 5.02 3.14 4.33
C HIS A 47 4.68 2.81 2.86
N LEU A 48 4.46 1.54 2.54
CA LEU A 48 4.12 1.13 1.18
C LEU A 48 2.73 1.65 0.76
N VAL A 49 1.76 1.68 1.68
CA VAL A 49 0.43 2.27 1.43
C VAL A 49 0.55 3.77 1.18
N GLU A 50 1.34 4.49 1.99
CA GLU A 50 1.61 5.91 1.76
C GLU A 50 2.26 6.16 0.40
N TRP A 51 3.28 5.37 0.04
CA TRP A 51 3.91 5.44 -1.28
C TRP A 51 2.85 5.24 -2.39
N ALA A 52 2.06 4.17 -2.31
CA ALA A 52 1.02 3.86 -3.28
C ALA A 52 -0.02 4.98 -3.43
N LEU A 53 -0.33 5.72 -2.35
CA LEU A 53 -1.26 6.84 -2.38
C LEU A 53 -0.63 8.09 -3.01
N PHE A 54 0.56 8.48 -2.57
CA PHE A 54 1.10 9.82 -2.82
C PHE A 54 2.04 9.94 -4.02
N LEU A 55 2.65 8.85 -4.48
CA LEU A 55 3.53 8.87 -5.65
C LEU A 55 2.99 7.95 -6.75
N ASP A 56 3.33 8.29 -7.99
CA ASP A 56 2.81 7.60 -9.19
C ASP A 56 3.65 6.39 -9.60
N ASP A 57 4.84 6.24 -9.02
CA ASP A 57 5.83 5.22 -9.37
C ASP A 57 5.76 3.96 -8.49
N PHE A 58 4.67 3.78 -7.72
CA PHE A 58 4.52 2.61 -6.87
C PHE A 58 4.43 1.32 -7.72
N PRO A 59 5.26 0.30 -7.45
CA PRO A 59 5.40 -0.87 -8.31
C PRO A 59 4.33 -1.94 -8.00
N PHE A 60 3.06 -1.65 -8.28
CA PHE A 60 1.92 -2.53 -7.96
C PHE A 60 2.11 -3.97 -8.43
N ASP A 61 2.63 -4.18 -9.64
CA ASP A 61 2.76 -5.52 -10.23
C ASP A 61 3.88 -6.35 -9.58
N GLN A 62 4.80 -5.72 -8.86
CA GLN A 62 5.82 -6.42 -8.06
C GLN A 62 5.35 -6.72 -6.64
N LEU A 63 4.44 -5.90 -6.11
CA LEU A 63 4.01 -5.93 -4.71
C LEU A 63 2.63 -6.55 -4.49
N ILE A 64 1.91 -6.94 -5.54
CA ILE A 64 0.66 -7.69 -5.46
C ILE A 64 0.90 -9.06 -6.10
N SER A 65 0.74 -10.12 -5.32
CA SER A 65 0.88 -11.49 -5.82
C SER A 65 -0.15 -11.81 -6.91
N LYS A 66 0.16 -12.82 -7.73
CA LYS A 66 -0.78 -13.29 -8.75
C LYS A 66 -2.06 -13.85 -8.12
N GLU A 67 -1.91 -14.52 -6.98
CA GLU A 67 -2.98 -15.11 -6.19
C GLU A 67 -3.94 -14.03 -5.69
N THR A 68 -3.41 -12.96 -5.10
CA THR A 68 -4.24 -11.81 -4.67
C THR A 68 -4.93 -11.15 -5.85
N ASN A 69 -4.22 -10.95 -6.97
CA ASN A 69 -4.83 -10.41 -8.20
C ASN A 69 -6.02 -11.25 -8.66
N GLN A 70 -5.88 -12.57 -8.71
CA GLN A 70 -6.95 -13.48 -9.13
C GLN A 70 -8.12 -13.49 -8.15
N LEU A 71 -7.84 -13.52 -6.85
CA LEU A 71 -8.86 -13.49 -5.81
C LEU A 71 -9.70 -12.21 -5.91
N LEU A 72 -9.05 -11.05 -6.01
CA LEU A 72 -9.73 -9.76 -5.99
C LEU A 72 -10.36 -9.38 -7.34
N ALA A 73 -9.84 -9.88 -8.45
CA ALA A 73 -10.45 -9.67 -9.77
C ALA A 73 -11.81 -10.37 -9.94
N SER A 74 -12.11 -11.38 -9.12
CA SER A 74 -13.39 -12.09 -9.15
C SER A 74 -14.53 -11.36 -8.42
N GLN A 75 -14.22 -10.28 -7.70
CA GLN A 75 -15.19 -9.51 -6.93
C GLN A 75 -16.04 -8.62 -7.84
N THR A 76 -17.35 -8.63 -7.65
CA THR A 76 -18.30 -7.84 -8.45
C THR A 76 -18.78 -6.56 -7.77
N ALA A 77 -18.63 -6.47 -6.45
CA ALA A 77 -18.99 -5.27 -5.70
C ALA A 77 -18.03 -4.10 -6.03
N PRO A 78 -18.47 -2.83 -5.97
CA PRO A 78 -17.58 -1.70 -6.17
C PRO A 78 -16.40 -1.69 -5.18
N VAL A 79 -15.19 -1.41 -5.68
CA VAL A 79 -13.96 -1.50 -4.89
C VAL A 79 -13.92 -0.59 -3.65
N GLN A 80 -14.69 0.50 -3.66
CA GLN A 80 -14.87 1.44 -2.55
C GLN A 80 -15.58 0.79 -1.36
N THR A 81 -16.41 -0.24 -1.58
CA THR A 81 -17.21 -0.87 -0.53
C THR A 81 -16.50 -2.05 0.12
N TRP A 82 -15.36 -2.48 -0.43
CA TRP A 82 -14.65 -3.67 0.03
C TRP A 82 -14.08 -3.48 1.42
N ARG A 83 -14.31 -4.47 2.29
CA ARG A 83 -13.71 -4.56 3.62
C ARG A 83 -12.80 -5.78 3.68
N TYR A 84 -11.57 -5.59 4.15
CA TYR A 84 -10.58 -6.67 4.25
C TYR A 84 -11.09 -7.89 5.02
N GLN A 85 -11.79 -7.68 6.14
CA GLN A 85 -12.32 -8.76 6.98
C GLN A 85 -13.34 -9.65 6.24
N GLU A 86 -14.06 -9.09 5.27
CA GLU A 86 -15.08 -9.81 4.50
C GLU A 86 -14.46 -10.56 3.32
N LEU A 87 -13.38 -10.02 2.75
CA LEU A 87 -12.69 -10.65 1.62
C LEU A 87 -11.59 -11.62 2.05
N ASN A 88 -11.26 -11.66 3.34
CA ASN A 88 -10.25 -12.55 3.91
C ASN A 88 -10.84 -13.59 4.86
N GLU A 89 -11.96 -14.22 4.48
CA GLU A 89 -12.62 -15.24 5.32
C GLU A 89 -11.71 -16.42 5.66
N THR A 90 -10.84 -16.82 4.73
CA THR A 90 -9.88 -17.94 4.89
C THR A 90 -8.60 -17.54 5.62
N GLY A 91 -8.37 -16.25 5.88
CA GLY A 91 -7.16 -15.74 6.52
C GLY A 91 -5.89 -15.75 5.65
N THR A 92 -6.01 -16.03 4.35
CA THR A 92 -4.88 -16.19 3.43
C THR A 92 -4.51 -14.91 2.67
N LEU A 93 -5.41 -13.94 2.58
CA LEU A 93 -5.16 -12.67 1.89
C LEU A 93 -4.26 -11.77 2.75
N ASP A 94 -3.17 -11.28 2.17
CA ASP A 94 -2.30 -10.30 2.82
C ASP A 94 -2.96 -8.92 2.84
N TYR A 95 -2.95 -8.28 4.01
CA TYR A 95 -3.54 -6.96 4.20
C TYR A 95 -2.90 -5.88 3.31
N GLY A 96 -1.57 -5.90 3.16
CA GLY A 96 -0.86 -4.93 2.33
C GLY A 96 -1.26 -5.09 0.87
N GLU A 97 -1.21 -6.31 0.35
CA GLU A 97 -1.59 -6.58 -1.04
C GLU A 97 -3.05 -6.20 -1.34
N PHE A 98 -3.97 -6.48 -0.41
CA PHE A 98 -5.35 -6.01 -0.50
C PHE A 98 -5.44 -4.49 -0.66
N ARG A 99 -4.72 -3.73 0.18
CA ARG A 99 -4.71 -2.26 0.12
C ARG A 99 -4.09 -1.75 -1.16
N PHE A 100 -3.00 -2.35 -1.63
CA PHE A 100 -2.36 -1.97 -2.89
C PHE A 100 -3.29 -2.19 -4.08
N TYR A 101 -3.98 -3.34 -4.13
CA TYR A 101 -4.97 -3.60 -5.17
C TYR A 101 -6.09 -2.56 -5.16
N GLN A 102 -6.63 -2.28 -3.97
CA GLN A 102 -7.70 -1.29 -3.81
C GLN A 102 -7.27 0.10 -4.31
N ILE A 103 -6.06 0.54 -3.95
CA ILE A 103 -5.49 1.82 -4.40
C ILE A 103 -5.30 1.82 -5.92
N ARG A 104 -4.74 0.75 -6.51
CA ARG A 104 -4.57 0.65 -7.96
C ARG A 104 -5.90 0.76 -8.70
N ALA A 105 -6.93 0.04 -8.24
CA ALA A 105 -8.26 0.09 -8.85
C ALA A 105 -8.88 1.49 -8.78
N LEU A 106 -8.74 2.19 -7.64
CA LEU A 106 -9.24 3.55 -7.48
C LEU A 106 -8.47 4.59 -8.30
N LYS A 107 -7.14 4.45 -8.42
CA LYS A 107 -6.30 5.30 -9.28
C LYS A 107 -6.57 5.04 -10.77
N GLY A 108 -6.83 3.79 -11.15
CA GLY A 108 -7.22 3.40 -12.51
C GLY A 108 -8.59 3.94 -12.91
N GLY A 109 -9.57 3.88 -11.99
CA GLY A 109 -10.91 4.45 -12.19
C GLY A 109 -10.95 5.98 -12.31
N GLN A 110 -9.93 6.71 -11.83
CA GLN A 110 -9.81 8.16 -12.04
C GLN A 110 -9.37 8.55 -13.46
N LYS A 111 -8.83 7.62 -14.27
CA LYS A 111 -8.51 7.92 -15.68
C LYS A 111 -9.76 8.01 -16.56
N ASP A 112 -10.86 7.37 -16.17
CA ASP A 112 -12.11 7.38 -16.93
C ASP A 112 -13.01 8.60 -16.63
N GLU A 113 -12.80 9.30 -15.51
CA GLU A 113 -13.59 10.51 -15.14
C GLU A 113 -12.97 11.84 -15.64
N LEU A 114 -11.75 11.83 -16.18
CA LEU A 114 -11.11 13.03 -16.77
C LEU A 114 -11.26 13.12 -18.29
N ILE A 115 -12.00 12.18 -18.89
CA ILE A 115 -12.39 12.18 -20.30
C ILE A 115 -13.89 11.86 -20.39
N SER A 116 -14.72 12.73 -19.83
CA SER A 116 -16.17 12.81 -20.13
C SER A 116 -16.63 14.25 -19.98
#